data_AF-A0A942RR99-F1
#
_entry.id   AF-A0A942RR99-F1
#
_cell.length_a   1.000
_cell.length_b   1.000
_cell.length_c   1.000
_cell.angle_alpha   90.00
_cell.angle_beta   90.00
_cell.angle_gamma   90.00
#
_symmetry.space_group_name_H-M   'P 1'
#
loop_
_entity.id
_entity.type
_entity.pdbx_description
1 polymer ?
#
loop_
_entity_poly.entity_id
_entity_poly.type
_entity_poly.pdbx_seq_one_letter_code
_entity_poly.pdbx_strand_id
1 'polypeptide(L)'
;MPKSLQVFKGVDHEMEFKGLTPPFLYYMIGLLIGSLFLFLLLKGVGLPLVLSSGITFGTLAWLGNKIFTLNRVLGKNGLLKKSAYAAVPLGIRIKDRSPIQQLRNQKNKR
;
A
#
# COMPACT_ATOMS: atom_id res chain seq x y z
N MET A 1 43.95 15.61 -17.43
CA MET A 1 43.14 14.41 -17.65
C MET A 1 41.80 14.60 -16.95
N PRO A 2 40.65 14.57 -17.65
CA PRO A 2 39.35 14.70 -17.01
C PRO A 2 39.09 13.47 -16.12
N LYS A 3 38.66 13.73 -14.87
CA LYS A 3 38.39 12.72 -13.84
C LYS A 3 37.12 11.95 -14.25
N SER A 4 37.23 10.65 -14.52
CA SER A 4 36.07 9.81 -14.84
C SER A 4 35.18 9.65 -13.61
N LEU A 5 34.03 10.33 -13.61
CA LEU A 5 32.99 10.12 -12.61
C LEU A 5 32.38 8.73 -12.82
N GLN A 6 32.65 7.80 -11.89
CA GLN A 6 31.94 6.53 -11.84
C GLN A 6 30.50 6.81 -11.43
N VAL A 7 29.60 6.87 -12.41
CA VAL A 7 28.16 6.94 -12.18
C VAL A 7 27.67 5.52 -11.92
N PHE A 8 27.43 5.19 -10.65
CA PHE A 8 26.75 3.95 -10.26
C PHE A 8 25.28 4.04 -10.66
N LYS A 9 24.95 3.54 -11.85
CA LYS A 9 23.56 3.37 -12.29
C LYS A 9 22.86 2.40 -11.33
N GLY A 10 21.77 2.82 -10.69
CA GLY A 10 20.97 1.98 -9.78
C GLY A 10 20.96 2.41 -8.31
N VAL A 11 21.69 3.47 -7.92
CA VAL A 11 21.59 4.04 -6.55
C VAL A 11 20.22 4.68 -6.31
N ASP A 12 19.58 5.18 -7.36
CA ASP A 12 18.23 5.75 -7.34
C ASP A 12 17.13 4.68 -7.51
N HIS A 13 17.51 3.39 -7.51
CA HIS A 13 16.52 2.33 -7.55
C HIS A 13 15.77 2.37 -6.23
N GLU A 14 14.49 2.63 -6.36
CA GLU A 14 13.60 2.83 -5.24
C GLU A 14 13.65 1.58 -4.34
N MET A 15 13.91 1.77 -3.04
CA MET A 15 14.10 0.70 -2.07
C MET A 15 12.86 -0.23 -2.00
N GLU A 16 12.86 -1.29 -2.80
CA GLU A 16 11.88 -2.38 -2.74
C GLU A 16 12.48 -3.53 -1.93
N PHE A 17 11.98 -3.74 -0.72
CA PHE A 17 12.43 -4.85 0.12
C PHE A 17 11.77 -6.14 -0.36
N LYS A 18 12.45 -6.89 -1.24
CA LYS A 18 12.03 -8.24 -1.65
C LYS A 18 10.62 -8.26 -2.27
N GLY A 19 10.27 -7.20 -3.02
CA GLY A 19 8.95 -6.99 -3.64
C GLY A 19 7.90 -6.37 -2.70
N LEU A 20 8.24 -6.10 -1.44
CA LEU A 20 7.43 -5.27 -0.54
C LEU A 20 7.84 -3.82 -0.66
N THR A 21 6.83 -2.99 -0.85
CA THR A 21 7.03 -1.55 -0.96
C THR A 21 7.08 -0.95 0.46
N PRO A 22 7.87 0.12 0.70
CA PRO A 22 8.08 0.64 2.05
C PRO A 22 6.80 0.90 2.85
N PRO A 23 5.71 1.45 2.28
CA PRO A 23 4.47 1.68 3.02
C PRO A 23 3.84 0.39 3.57
N PHE A 24 3.84 -0.69 2.77
CA PHE A 24 3.27 -1.98 3.18
C PHE A 24 4.12 -2.69 4.23
N LEU A 25 5.43 -2.44 4.24
CA LEU A 25 6.32 -2.94 5.29
C LEU A 25 5.95 -2.36 6.66
N TYR A 26 5.66 -1.05 6.73
CA TYR A 26 5.17 -0.43 7.97
C TYR A 26 3.84 -1.03 8.44
N TYR A 27 2.90 -1.30 7.52
CA TYR A 27 1.65 -1.98 7.88
C TYR A 27 1.87 -3.42 8.37
N MET A 28 2.83 -4.16 7.83
CA MET A 28 3.21 -5.49 8.33
C MET A 28 3.79 -5.45 9.75
N ILE A 29 4.69 -4.51 10.01
CA ILE A 29 5.27 -4.33 11.35
C ILE A 29 4.16 -3.91 12.35
N GLY A 30 3.31 -2.96 11.95
CA GLY A 30 2.17 -2.53 12.74
C GLY A 30 1.19 -3.67 13.02
N LEU A 31 0.97 -4.58 12.06
CA LEU A 31 0.14 -5.75 12.26
C LEU A 31 0.73 -6.71 13.30
N LEU A 32 2.05 -6.98 13.23
CA LEU A 32 2.73 -7.84 14.19
C LEU A 32 2.63 -7.25 15.61
N ILE A 33 2.95 -5.98 15.77
CA ILE A 33 2.85 -5.28 17.06
C ILE A 33 1.39 -5.22 17.53
N GLY A 34 0.46 -4.87 16.65
CA GLY A 34 -0.97 -4.81 16.95
C GLY A 34 -1.55 -6.16 17.37
N SER A 35 -1.06 -7.27 16.80
CA SER A 35 -1.48 -8.62 17.19
C SER A 35 -1.04 -8.99 18.61
N LEU A 36 0.12 -8.49 19.05
CA LEU A 36 0.57 -8.64 20.44
C LEU A 36 -0.34 -7.86 21.40
N PHE A 37 -0.67 -6.61 21.08
CA PHE A 37 -1.62 -5.83 21.88
C PHE A 37 -3.01 -6.47 21.91
N LEU A 38 -3.51 -6.95 20.77
CA LEU A 38 -4.78 -7.67 20.68
C LEU A 38 -4.79 -8.90 21.60
N PHE A 39 -3.73 -9.71 21.55
CA PHE A 39 -3.60 -10.87 22.44
C PHE A 39 -3.63 -10.47 23.92
N LEU A 40 -2.91 -9.41 24.29
CA LEU A 40 -2.86 -8.92 25.66
C LEU A 40 -4.25 -8.46 26.15
N LEU A 41 -4.99 -7.73 25.31
CA LEU A 41 -6.36 -7.31 25.60
C LEU A 41 -7.32 -8.50 25.77
N LEU A 42 -7.26 -9.49 24.87
CA LEU A 42 -8.08 -10.70 24.97
C LEU A 42 -7.77 -11.48 26.25
N LYS A 43 -6.50 -11.56 26.64
CA LYS A 43 -6.10 -12.18 27.91
C LYS A 43 -6.58 -11.38 29.12
N GLY A 44 -6.60 -10.05 29.04
CA GLY A 44 -7.14 -9.18 30.10
C GLY A 44 -8.64 -9.39 30.37
N VAL A 45 -9.41 -9.77 29.35
CA VAL A 45 -10.85 -10.12 29.47
C VAL A 45 -11.07 -11.51 30.07
N GLY A 46 -10.01 -12.30 30.27
CA GLY A 46 -10.09 -13.63 30.87
C GLY A 46 -10.39 -14.76 29.88
N LEU A 47 -10.19 -14.53 28.57
CA LEU A 47 -10.42 -15.59 27.58
C LEU A 47 -9.48 -16.79 27.78
N PRO A 48 -9.96 -18.02 27.55
CA PRO A 48 -9.13 -19.22 27.53
C PRO A 48 -8.00 -19.08 26.51
N LEU A 49 -6.84 -19.65 26.83
CA LEU A 49 -5.62 -19.50 26.02
C LEU A 49 -5.85 -19.92 24.56
N VAL A 50 -6.51 -21.06 24.35
CA VAL A 50 -6.79 -21.63 23.01
C VAL A 50 -7.65 -20.72 22.14
N LEU A 51 -8.68 -20.10 22.73
CA LEU A 51 -9.54 -19.15 22.01
C LEU A 51 -8.78 -17.87 21.69
N SER A 52 -8.06 -17.31 22.68
CA SER A 52 -7.29 -16.08 22.48
C SER A 52 -6.19 -16.22 21.44
N SER A 53 -5.45 -17.33 21.44
CA SER A 53 -4.40 -17.59 20.46
C SER A 53 -4.99 -17.83 19.08
N GLY A 54 -6.07 -18.61 18.99
CA GLY A 54 -6.78 -18.86 17.73
C GLY A 54 -7.24 -17.57 17.05
N ILE A 55 -7.83 -16.65 17.81
CA ILE A 55 -8.29 -15.34 17.30
C ILE A 55 -7.11 -14.48 16.86
N THR A 56 -6.05 -14.39 17.68
CA THR A 56 -4.87 -13.58 17.34
C THR A 56 -4.17 -14.10 16.09
N PHE A 57 -3.86 -15.41 16.02
CA PHE A 57 -3.20 -15.99 14.85
C PHE A 57 -4.09 -15.98 13.61
N GLY A 58 -5.38 -16.25 13.76
CA GLY A 58 -6.35 -16.17 12.67
C GLY A 58 -6.43 -14.76 12.09
N THR A 59 -6.51 -13.74 12.94
CA THR A 59 -6.50 -12.33 12.52
C THR A 59 -5.19 -11.95 11.85
N LEU A 60 -4.05 -12.36 12.43
CA LEU A 60 -2.72 -12.09 11.89
C LEU A 60 -2.54 -12.70 10.49
N ALA A 61 -2.92 -13.96 10.29
CA ALA A 61 -2.83 -14.63 9.01
C ALA A 61 -3.78 -14.01 7.97
N TRP A 62 -5.01 -13.68 8.37
CA TRP A 62 -6.00 -13.09 7.47
C TRP A 62 -5.63 -11.67 7.01
N LEU A 63 -5.27 -10.77 7.94
CA LEU A 63 -4.81 -9.43 7.60
C LEU A 63 -3.47 -9.47 6.86
N GLY A 64 -2.58 -10.40 7.26
CA GLY A 64 -1.31 -10.64 6.59
C GLY A 64 -1.50 -10.89 5.09
N ASN A 65 -2.29 -11.91 4.75
CA ASN A 65 -2.60 -12.26 3.36
C ASN A 65 -3.25 -11.11 2.59
N LYS A 66 -4.15 -10.34 3.22
CA LYS A 66 -4.76 -9.16 2.60
C LYS A 66 -3.72 -8.10 2.25
N ILE A 67 -2.79 -7.79 3.15
CA ILE A 67 -1.74 -6.79 2.94
C ILE A 67 -0.80 -7.24 1.81
N PHE A 68 -0.40 -8.51 1.77
CA PHE A 68 0.41 -9.06 0.67
C PHE A 68 -0.31 -8.98 -0.69
N THR A 69 -1.61 -9.31 -0.70
CA THR A 69 -2.43 -9.21 -1.92
C THR A 69 -2.52 -7.76 -2.39
N LEU A 70 -2.76 -6.82 -1.48
CA LEU A 70 -2.82 -5.40 -1.79
C LEU A 70 -1.47 -4.85 -2.28
N ASN A 71 -0.35 -5.30 -1.71
CA ASN A 71 0.98 -4.93 -2.16
C ASN A 71 1.22 -5.37 -3.62
N ARG A 72 0.78 -6.58 -3.98
CA ARG A 72 0.89 -7.09 -5.36
C ARG A 72 0.02 -6.32 -6.37
N VAL A 73 -1.17 -5.87 -5.95
CA VAL A 73 -2.12 -5.17 -6.84
C VAL A 73 -1.78 -3.68 -6.99
N LEU A 74 -1.35 -3.01 -5.92
CA LEU A 74 -1.16 -1.57 -5.91
C LEU A 74 0.28 -1.16 -6.28
N GLY A 75 1.26 -2.04 -6.11
CA GLY A 75 2.67 -1.70 -6.31
C GLY A 75 3.11 -0.52 -5.43
N LYS A 76 4.26 0.08 -5.76
CA LYS A 76 4.93 1.06 -4.89
C LYS A 76 4.13 2.33 -4.64
N ASN A 77 3.58 2.91 -5.70
CA ASN A 77 2.89 4.20 -5.63
C ASN A 77 1.35 4.06 -5.63
N GLY A 78 0.80 2.84 -5.69
CA GLY A 78 -0.65 2.65 -5.81
C GLY A 78 -1.44 3.03 -4.56
N LEU A 79 -0.88 2.80 -3.35
CA LEU A 79 -1.52 3.26 -2.12
C LEU A 79 -1.63 4.79 -2.09
N LEU A 80 -0.55 5.48 -2.43
CA LEU A 80 -0.50 6.95 -2.47
C LEU A 80 -1.41 7.53 -3.55
N LYS A 81 -1.45 6.90 -4.74
CA LYS A 81 -2.39 7.28 -5.79
C LYS A 81 -3.84 7.10 -5.35
N LYS A 82 -4.15 6.01 -4.65
CA LYS A 82 -5.50 5.73 -4.15
C LYS A 82 -5.92 6.71 -3.05
N SER A 83 -5.02 7.03 -2.11
CA SER A 83 -5.31 8.02 -1.05
C SER A 83 -5.45 9.42 -1.63
N ALA A 84 -4.58 9.83 -2.55
CA ALA A 84 -4.70 11.10 -3.26
C ALA A 84 -6.03 11.20 -4.01
N TYR A 85 -6.43 10.15 -4.73
CA TYR A 85 -7.71 10.12 -5.45
C TYR A 85 -8.93 10.14 -4.51
N ALA A 86 -8.81 9.58 -3.30
CA ALA A 86 -9.86 9.64 -2.29
C ALA A 86 -10.03 11.06 -1.71
N ALA A 87 -8.96 11.86 -1.65
CA ALA A 87 -8.99 13.24 -1.17
C ALA A 87 -9.52 14.25 -2.22
N VAL A 88 -9.68 13.85 -3.49
CA VAL A 88 -10.19 14.75 -4.53
C VAL A 88 -11.70 14.96 -4.35
N PRO A 89 -12.18 16.22 -4.23
CA PRO A 89 -13.60 16.52 -4.12
C PRO A 89 -14.38 16.11 -5.38
N LEU A 90 -15.63 15.69 -5.18
CA LEU A 90 -16.46 15.13 -6.26
C LEU A 90 -16.65 16.08 -7.45
N GLY A 91 -16.65 17.40 -7.22
CA GLY A 91 -16.82 18.41 -8.27
C GLY A 91 -15.70 18.48 -9.30
N ILE A 92 -14.48 18.04 -8.95
CA ILE A 92 -13.30 18.06 -9.84
C ILE A 92 -13.00 16.65 -10.37
N ARG A 93 -13.71 15.63 -9.85
CA ARG A 93 -13.43 14.24 -10.14
C ARG A 93 -14.03 13.84 -11.49
N ILE A 94 -13.16 13.71 -12.49
CA ILE A 94 -13.53 13.23 -13.82
C ILE A 94 -13.90 11.75 -13.71
N LYS A 95 -15.21 11.45 -13.82
CA LYS A 95 -15.73 10.07 -13.82
C LYS A 95 -15.66 9.42 -15.20
N ASP A 96 -15.79 10.22 -16.24
CA ASP A 96 -15.83 9.77 -17.63
C ASP A 96 -14.71 10.39 -18.47
N ARG A 97 -14.13 9.58 -19.35
CA ARG A 97 -13.10 10.05 -20.31
C ARG A 97 -13.69 10.74 -21.54
N SER A 98 -15.01 10.71 -21.69
CA SER A 98 -15.74 11.29 -22.84
C SER A 98 -15.42 12.78 -23.07
N PRO A 99 -15.40 13.66 -22.04
CA PRO A 99 -15.07 15.07 -22.24
C PRO A 99 -13.66 15.28 -22.79
N ILE A 100 -12.68 14.49 -22.34
CA ILE A 100 -11.29 14.57 -22.82
C ILE A 100 -11.18 14.07 -24.26
N GLN A 101 -11.89 12.98 -24.60
CA GLN A 101 -11.91 12.45 -25.96
C GLN A 101 -12.56 13.42 -26.95
N GLN A 102 -13.64 14.10 -26.54
CA GLN A 102 -14.29 15.13 -27.35
C GLN A 102 -13.37 16.32 -27.60
N LEU A 103 -12.67 16.82 -26.57
CA LEU A 103 -11.68 17.89 -26.70
C LEU A 103 -10.53 17.50 -27.64
N ARG A 104 -10.05 16.25 -27.54
CA ARG A 104 -8.99 15.73 -28.41
C ARG A 104 -9.43 15.67 -29.88
N ASN A 105 -10.65 15.21 -30.15
CA ASN A 105 -11.20 15.11 -31.50
C ASN A 105 -11.46 16.50 -32.14
N GLN A 106 -11.83 17.50 -31.34
CA GLN A 106 -11.94 18.88 -31.82
C GLN A 106 -10.59 19.46 -32.24
N LYS A 107 -9.53 19.23 -31.45
CA LYS A 107 -8.19 19.70 -31.78
C LYS A 107 -7.68 19.06 -33.08
N ASN A 108 -7.98 17.78 -33.30
CA ASN A 108 -7.52 17.04 -34.49
C ASN A 108 -8.28 17.38 -35.78
N LYS A 109 -9.38 18.15 -35.68
CA LYS A 109 -10.16 18.65 -36.83
C LYS A 109 -9.76 20.07 -37.27
N ARG A 110 -8.91 20.76 -36.49
CA ARG A 110 -8.29 22.03 -36.86
C ARG A 110 -6.90 21.76 -37.41
#